data_AF-A0A1Y5I041-F1
#
_entry.id   AF-A0A1Y5I041-F1
#
_cell.length_a   1.000
_cell.length_b   1.000
_cell.length_c   1.000
_cell.angle_alpha   90.00
_cell.angle_beta   90.00
_cell.angle_gamma   90.00
#
_symmetry.space_group_name_H-M   'P 1'
#
loop_
_entity.id
_entity.type
_entity.pdbx_description
1 polymer ?
#
loop_
_entity_poly.entity_id
_entity_poly.type
_entity_poly.pdbx_seq_one_letter_code
_entity_poly.pdbx_strand_id
1 'polypeptide(L)' 'MPLKTVSIISIALFALLALLHSWLLPFSADEAHYALYGKLLDWSYFDHPPMVGWLQSISLLWGES' A
#
# COMPACT_ATOMS: atom_id res chain seq x y z
N MET A 1 -2.16 3.02 32.36
CA MET A 1 -3.10 2.71 31.25
C MET A 1 -3.03 1.21 30.99
N PRO A 2 -4.14 0.53 30.66
CA PRO A 2 -4.09 -0.90 30.35
C PRO A 2 -3.33 -1.12 29.04
N LEU A 3 -2.66 -2.27 28.90
CA LEU A 3 -1.86 -2.62 27.72
C LEU A 3 -2.66 -2.44 26.42
N LYS A 4 -3.93 -2.84 26.42
CA LYS A 4 -4.85 -2.69 25.29
C LYS A 4 -4.97 -1.24 24.81
N THR A 5 -5.11 -0.28 25.74
CA THR A 5 -5.24 1.14 25.38
C THR A 5 -3.94 1.66 24.78
N VAL A 6 -2.79 1.28 25.35
CA VAL A 6 -1.49 1.67 24.80
C VAL A 6 -1.30 1.11 23.39
N SER A 7 -1.61 -0.18 23.19
CA SER A 7 -1.52 -0.82 21.86
C SER A 7 -2.42 -0.14 20.83
N ILE A 8 -3.66 0.18 21.19
CA ILE A 8 -4.59 0.87 20.27
C ILE A 8 -4.05 2.25 19.89
N ILE A 9 -3.56 3.03 20.86
CA ILE A 9 -2.98 4.36 20.61
C ILE A 9 -1.76 4.24 19.70
N SER A 10 -0.87 3.27 19.95
CA SER A 10 0.31 3.05 19.11
C SER A 10 -0.07 2.69 17.67
N ILE A 11 -1.01 1.77 17.47
CA ILE A 11 -1.46 1.38 16.13
C ILE A 11 -2.09 2.57 15.40
N ALA A 12 -2.94 3.34 16.09
CA ALA A 12 -3.57 4.52 15.51
C ALA A 12 -2.53 5.58 15.10
N LEU A 13 -1.53 5.82 15.95
CA LEU A 13 -0.44 6.75 15.63
C LEU A 13 0.37 6.28 14.42
N PHE A 14 0.76 5.00 14.37
CA PHE A 14 1.50 4.45 13.23
C PHE A 14 0.69 4.52 11.92
N ALA A 15 -0.60 4.21 11.97
CA ALA A 15 -1.48 4.33 10.81
C ALA A 15 -1.55 5.78 10.30
N LEU A 16 -1.68 6.76 11.20
CA LEU A 16 -1.68 8.18 10.83
C LEU A 16 -0.37 8.60 10.17
N LEU A 17 0.76 8.18 10.74
CA LEU A 17 2.08 8.49 10.19
C LEU A 17 2.29 7.85 8.81
N ALA A 18 1.81 6.62 8.60
CA ALA A 18 1.87 5.94 7.31
C ALA A 18 1.04 6.68 6.24
N LEU A 19 -0.17 7.14 6.60
CA LEU A 19 -1.00 7.96 5.69
C LEU A 19 -0.30 9.27 5.34
N LEU A 20 0.25 9.97 6.34
CA LEU A 20 0.98 11.22 6.12
C LEU A 20 2.24 11.02 5.27
N HIS A 21 2.97 9.93 5.47
CA HIS A 21 4.10 9.54 4.62
C HIS A 21 3.66 9.36 3.17
N SER A 22 2.61 8.55 2.93
CA SER A 22 2.09 8.26 1.59
C SER A 22 1.56 9.49 0.86
N TRP A 23 1.10 10.52 1.60
CA TRP A 23 0.59 11.76 1.02
C TRP A 23 1.71 12.74 0.64
N LEU A 24 2.78 12.80 1.42
CA LEU A 24 3.82 13.83 1.27
C LEU A 24 4.97 13.41 0.36
N LEU A 25 5.22 12.11 0.21
CA LEU A 25 6.37 11.59 -0.51
C LEU A 25 5.95 10.96 -1.84
N PRO A 26 6.78 11.09 -2.89
CA PRO A 26 6.55 10.37 -4.13
C PRO A 26 6.78 8.87 -3.92
N PHE A 27 6.28 8.06 -4.86
CA PHE A 27 6.54 6.63 -4.86
C PHE A 27 8.04 6.34 -4.89
N SER A 28 8.44 5.45 -3.98
CA SER A 28 9.69 4.72 -4.05
C SER A 28 9.70 3.78 -5.28
N ALA A 29 10.87 3.22 -5.58
CA ALA A 29 11.02 2.30 -6.69
C ALA A 29 10.08 1.09 -6.58
N ASP A 30 9.95 0.53 -5.36
CA ASP A 30 9.10 -0.63 -5.11
C ASP A 30 7.61 -0.28 -5.24
N GLU A 31 7.19 0.86 -4.69
CA GLU A 31 5.79 1.32 -4.80
C GLU A 31 5.41 1.61 -6.26
N ALA A 32 6.30 2.25 -7.02
CA ALA A 32 6.09 2.52 -8.43
C ALA A 32 6.02 1.21 -9.25
N HIS A 33 6.87 0.24 -8.91
CA HIS A 33 6.85 -1.08 -9.53
C HIS A 33 5.50 -1.77 -9.35
N TYR A 34 4.97 -1.83 -8.12
CA TYR A 34 3.68 -2.44 -7.87
C TYR A 34 2.53 -1.66 -8.49
N ALA A 35 2.55 -0.32 -8.42
CA ALA A 35 1.55 0.52 -9.10
C ALA A 35 1.52 0.24 -10.61
N LEU A 36 2.67 0.08 -11.26
CA LEU A 36 2.74 -0.30 -12.66
C LEU A 36 2.19 -1.71 -12.90
N TYR A 37 2.49 -2.67 -12.01
CA TYR A 37 1.94 -4.02 -12.10
C TYR A 37 0.40 -4.01 -12.03
N GLY A 38 -0.18 -3.20 -11.14
CA GLY A 38 -1.63 -3.01 -11.06
C GLY A 38 -2.25 -2.42 -12.34
N LYS A 39 -1.51 -1.58 -13.07
CA LYS A 39 -1.94 -1.04 -14.37
C LYS A 39 -1.82 -2.04 -15.51
N LEU A 40 -0.77 -2.86 -15.49
CA LEU A 40 -0.42 -3.84 -16.53
C LEU A 40 -0.41 -5.23 -15.92
N LEU A 41 -1.61 -5.73 -15.60
CA LEU A 41 -1.76 -7.04 -15.00
C LEU A 41 -1.20 -8.14 -15.91
N ASP A 42 -0.46 -9.04 -15.30
CA ASP A 42 0.09 -10.24 -15.92
C ASP A 42 0.03 -11.40 -14.90
N TRP A 43 0.13 -12.62 -15.40
CA TRP A 43 0.00 -13.86 -14.63
C TRP A 43 1.08 -14.04 -13.57
N SER A 44 2.24 -13.41 -13.73
CA SER A 44 3.29 -13.32 -12.72
C SER A 44 4.30 -12.29 -13.17
N TYR A 45 4.78 -11.45 -12.26
CA TYR A 45 6.04 -10.74 -12.43
C TYR A 45 7.20 -11.60 -11.94
N PHE A 46 8.44 -11.18 -12.23
CA PHE A 46 9.67 -11.96 -12.03
C PHE A 46 9.84 -12.52 -10.60
N ASP A 47 9.18 -11.91 -9.61
CA ASP A 47 9.37 -12.15 -8.19
C ASP A 47 8.06 -12.41 -7.38
N HIS A 48 6.86 -12.20 -7.94
CA HIS A 48 5.60 -12.28 -7.17
C HIS A 48 4.43 -12.98 -7.89
N PRO A 49 3.57 -13.70 -7.13
CA PRO A 49 2.33 -14.28 -7.65
C PRO A 49 1.31 -13.20 -8.05
N PRO A 50 0.37 -13.53 -8.96
CA PRO A 50 -0.53 -12.56 -9.61
C PRO A 50 -1.45 -11.80 -8.65
N MET A 51 -1.73 -12.36 -7.48
CA MET A 51 -2.58 -11.75 -6.46
C MET A 51 -2.11 -10.35 -6.08
N VAL A 52 -0.80 -10.09 -6.06
CA VAL A 52 -0.26 -8.78 -5.70
C VAL A 52 -0.69 -7.71 -6.72
N GLY A 53 -0.54 -8.01 -8.01
CA GLY A 53 -0.99 -7.11 -9.08
C GLY A 53 -2.50 -6.86 -9.03
N TRP A 54 -3.31 -7.89 -8.81
CA TRP A 54 -4.76 -7.75 -8.75
C TRP A 54 -5.22 -6.85 -7.60
N LEU A 55 -4.66 -7.01 -6.41
CA LEU A 55 -4.96 -6.13 -5.28
C LEU A 55 -4.59 -4.67 -5.59
N GLN A 56 -3.46 -4.46 -6.27
CA GLN A 56 -3.08 -3.12 -6.69
C GLN A 56 -4.02 -2.55 -7.76
N SER A 57 -4.48 -3.37 -8.72
CA SER A 57 -5.45 -2.93 -9.74
C SER A 57 -6.76 -2.44 -9.12
N ILE A 58 -7.21 -3.09 -8.03
CA ILE A 58 -8.39 -2.65 -7.28
C ILE A 58 -8.12 -1.28 -6.66
N SER A 59 -6.96 -1.08 -6.04
CA SER A 59 -6.59 0.22 -5.47
C SER A 59 -6.56 1.33 -6.52
N LEU A 60 -6.13 1.04 -7.74
CA LEU A 60 -6.04 2.02 -8.82
C LEU A 60 -7.41 2.47 -9.34
N LEU A 61 -8.49 1.71 -9.13
CA LEU A 61 -9.86 2.13 -9.48
C LEU A 61 -10.23 3.47 -8.81
N TRP A 62 -9.66 3.77 -7.64
CA TRP A 62 -9.86 5.02 -6.91
C TRP A 62 -8.69 6.00 -7.04
N GLY A 63 -7.49 5.54 -7.40
CA GLY A 63 -6.29 6.37 -7.49
C GLY A 63 -6.13 7.11 -8.82
N GLU A 64 -6.74 6.60 -9.89
CA GLU A 64 -6.67 7.18 -11.25
C GLU A 64 -7.94 7.95 -11.66
N SER A 65 -8.97 8.01 -10.80
CA SER A 65 -10.23 8.74 -11.03
C SER A 65 -10.10 10.23 -10.73
#